data_AF-A0A7W5AF09-F1
#
_entry.id   AF-A0A7W5AF09-F1
#
_cell.length_a   1.000
_cell.length_b   1.000
_cell.length_c   1.000
_cell.angle_alpha   90.00
_cell.angle_beta   90.00
_cell.angle_gamma   90.00
#
_symmetry.space_group_name_H-M   'P 1'
#
loop_
_entity.id
_entity.type
_entity.pdbx_description
1 polymer ?
#
loop_
_entity_poly.entity_id
_entity_poly.type
_entity_poly.pdbx_seq_one_letter_code
_entity_poly.pdbx_strand_id
1 'polypeptide(L)'
;MSVPGMWWELAGTDRMLLRQQGQPVLFARVHPHRYRVRLHRTGGFRSPVPPVRADEARRITAAVSWAHRFSAGWPRLPGVRNLPPYSLTTDLVLDWPGAELDWLGDGWNGVVPLRPLPTPDDGRVKAYRKLAGDGLLPPLLLWWASNLDGWLLIDGHSRLAAARAEGLPPVTLVLTRDEDARTEGRPLRGGTAEWNRLAAESAPAGRSDDWS
;
A
#
# COMPACT_ATOMS: atom_id res chain seq x y z
N MET A 1 -1.52 14.88 1.40
CA MET A 1 -1.47 14.58 -0.05
C MET A 1 -2.38 13.38 -0.30
N SER A 2 -3.27 13.48 -1.27
CA SER A 2 -4.20 12.41 -1.64
C SER A 2 -3.78 11.75 -2.95
N VAL A 3 -3.83 10.43 -2.98
CA VAL A 3 -3.94 9.68 -4.24
C VAL A 3 -5.35 9.92 -4.77
N PRO A 4 -5.56 10.22 -6.08
CA PRO A 4 -6.89 10.52 -6.59
C PRO A 4 -7.91 9.42 -6.27
N GLY A 5 -9.06 9.86 -5.73
CA GLY A 5 -10.10 8.96 -5.28
C GLY A 5 -9.77 8.18 -4.01
N MET A 6 -8.66 8.44 -3.32
CA MET A 6 -8.31 7.82 -2.04
C MET A 6 -8.11 8.84 -0.94
N TRP A 7 -8.58 8.53 0.26
CA TRP A 7 -8.43 9.41 1.42
C TRP A 7 -8.55 8.62 2.72
N TRP A 8 -7.95 9.18 3.76
CA TRP A 8 -8.09 8.68 5.12
C TRP A 8 -9.27 9.33 5.84
N GLU A 9 -9.96 8.52 6.63
CA GLU A 9 -10.95 8.91 7.60
C GLU A 9 -10.49 8.44 8.99
N LEU A 10 -10.69 9.27 10.01
CA LEU A 10 -10.21 9.07 11.36
C LEU A 10 -11.40 9.03 12.33
N ALA A 11 -11.42 8.05 13.22
CA ALA A 11 -12.40 7.92 14.30
C ALA A 11 -11.67 7.92 15.64
N GLY A 12 -11.85 8.97 16.44
CA GLY A 12 -11.09 9.14 17.67
C GLY A 12 -9.59 9.32 17.41
N THR A 13 -8.75 8.78 18.30
CA THR A 13 -7.29 8.88 18.23
C THR A 13 -6.59 7.59 17.80
N ASP A 14 -7.35 6.51 17.65
CA ASP A 14 -6.81 5.15 17.48
C ASP A 14 -7.35 4.43 16.24
N ARG A 15 -8.45 4.88 15.62
CA ARG A 15 -9.05 4.20 14.47
C ARG A 15 -8.91 5.00 13.19
N MET A 16 -8.54 4.29 12.13
CA MET A 16 -8.30 4.84 10.81
C MET A 16 -8.98 3.98 9.76
N LEU A 17 -9.50 4.62 8.72
CA LEU A 17 -10.12 3.98 7.59
C LEU A 17 -9.57 4.62 6.32
N LEU A 18 -8.98 3.83 5.44
CA LEU A 18 -8.67 4.25 4.09
C LEU A 18 -9.83 3.91 3.17
N ARG A 19 -10.28 4.89 2.39
CA ARG A 19 -11.26 4.71 1.32
C ARG A 19 -10.63 4.81 -0.06
N GLN A 20 -11.24 4.12 -1.01
CA GLN A 20 -11.03 4.31 -2.44
C GLN A 20 -12.39 4.42 -3.14
N GLN A 21 -12.63 5.53 -3.84
CA GLN A 21 -13.89 5.81 -4.54
C GLN A 21 -15.13 5.58 -3.66
N GLY A 22 -15.02 5.96 -2.38
CA GLY A 22 -16.08 5.79 -1.37
C GLY A 22 -16.10 4.42 -0.69
N GLN A 23 -15.40 3.42 -1.23
CA GLN A 23 -15.39 2.06 -0.67
C GLN A 23 -14.28 1.89 0.38
N PRO A 24 -14.55 1.22 1.52
CA PRO A 24 -13.51 0.81 2.48
C PRO A 24 -12.46 -0.11 1.84
N VAL A 25 -11.17 0.21 1.99
CA VAL A 25 -10.07 -0.64 1.49
C VAL A 25 -9.14 -1.15 2.57
N LEU A 26 -8.93 -0.36 3.63
CA LEU A 26 -8.09 -0.74 4.77
C LEU A 26 -8.64 -0.10 6.05
N PHE A 27 -8.87 -0.92 7.06
CA PHE A 27 -9.11 -0.50 8.42
C PHE A 27 -7.80 -0.64 9.21
N ALA A 28 -7.51 0.32 10.06
CA ALA A 28 -6.38 0.25 10.97
C ALA A 28 -6.80 0.72 12.37
N ARG A 29 -6.35 0.01 13.40
CA ARG A 29 -6.56 0.36 14.80
C ARG A 29 -5.24 0.33 15.56
N VAL A 30 -4.85 1.48 16.08
CA VAL A 30 -3.71 1.65 16.96
C VAL A 30 -4.06 1.06 18.32
N HIS A 31 -3.13 0.29 18.88
CA HIS A 31 -3.29 -0.25 20.22
C HIS A 31 -3.28 0.86 21.29
N PRO A 32 -4.00 0.72 22.43
CA PRO A 32 -4.04 1.75 23.46
C PRO A 32 -2.67 2.24 23.96
N HIS A 33 -1.70 1.33 24.03
CA HIS A 33 -0.32 1.63 24.42
C HIS A 33 0.59 2.06 23.26
N ARG A 34 0.05 2.22 22.04
CA ARG A 34 0.74 2.75 20.85
C ARG A 34 2.01 1.99 20.41
N TYR A 35 2.16 0.73 20.78
CA TYR A 35 3.26 -0.13 20.32
C TYR A 35 2.92 -0.95 19.08
N ARG A 36 1.66 -0.97 18.63
CA ARG A 36 1.24 -1.76 17.47
C ARG A 36 0.03 -1.18 16.76
N VAL A 37 -0.15 -1.57 15.50
CA VAL A 37 -1.34 -1.26 14.70
C VAL A 37 -1.91 -2.53 14.10
N ARG A 38 -3.17 -2.82 14.38
CA ARG A 38 -3.90 -3.90 13.70
C ARG A 38 -4.47 -3.40 12.40
N LEU A 39 -4.26 -4.15 11.32
CA LEU A 39 -4.76 -3.86 9.99
C LEU A 39 -5.81 -4.89 9.56
N HIS A 40 -6.80 -4.45 8.79
CA HIS A 40 -7.70 -5.31 8.05
C HIS A 40 -7.94 -4.75 6.65
N ARG A 41 -7.58 -5.52 5.62
CA ARG A 41 -7.75 -5.13 4.21
C ARG A 41 -8.95 -5.84 3.61
N THR A 42 -9.82 -5.10 2.92
CA THR A 42 -11.12 -5.62 2.46
C THR A 42 -11.03 -6.42 1.16
N GLY A 43 -9.92 -6.32 0.43
CA GLY A 43 -9.79 -6.86 -0.94
C GLY A 43 -10.48 -6.01 -2.02
N GLY A 44 -11.19 -4.95 -1.64
CA GLY A 44 -11.85 -4.02 -2.55
C GLY A 44 -10.89 -3.10 -3.31
N PHE A 45 -9.61 -3.05 -2.93
CA PHE A 45 -8.62 -2.19 -3.54
C PHE A 45 -8.41 -2.46 -5.04
N ARG A 46 -8.29 -1.39 -5.82
CA ARG A 46 -7.89 -1.41 -7.23
C ARG A 46 -6.72 -0.46 -7.45
N SER A 47 -5.78 -0.85 -8.30
CA SER A 47 -4.68 0.06 -8.65
C SER A 47 -5.25 1.35 -9.27
N PRO A 48 -4.81 2.54 -8.82
CA PRO A 48 -5.25 3.81 -9.39
C PRO A 48 -4.56 4.10 -10.72
N VAL A 49 -3.63 3.24 -11.16
CA VAL A 49 -2.87 3.39 -12.40
C VAL A 49 -3.31 2.34 -13.42
N PRO A 50 -3.50 2.72 -14.71
CA PRO A 50 -3.80 1.75 -15.76
C PRO A 50 -2.70 0.68 -15.90
N PRO A 51 -3.07 -0.59 -16.19
CA PRO A 51 -2.11 -1.69 -16.31
C PRO A 51 -0.93 -1.40 -17.23
N VAL A 52 0.29 -1.63 -16.73
CA VAL A 52 1.52 -1.51 -17.53
C VAL A 52 1.65 -2.70 -18.48
N ARG A 53 1.79 -2.42 -19.78
CA ARG A 53 1.99 -3.43 -20.82
C ARG A 53 3.47 -3.76 -21.02
N ALA A 54 3.77 -4.93 -21.59
CA ALA A 54 5.14 -5.36 -21.77
C ALA A 54 5.90 -4.56 -22.85
N ASP A 55 5.22 -4.11 -23.90
CA ASP A 55 5.79 -3.23 -24.92
C ASP A 55 6.10 -1.84 -24.35
N GLU A 56 5.24 -1.33 -23.46
CA GLU A 56 5.45 -0.09 -22.73
C GLU A 56 6.67 -0.20 -21.80
N ALA A 57 6.80 -1.30 -21.05
CA ALA A 57 7.95 -1.54 -20.18
C ALA A 57 9.30 -1.53 -20.93
N ARG A 58 9.31 -2.02 -22.18
CA ARG A 58 10.51 -2.01 -23.03
C ARG A 58 10.84 -0.62 -23.59
N ARG A 59 9.85 0.27 -23.70
CA ARG A 59 10.06 1.65 -24.18
C ARG A 59 10.48 2.60 -23.07
N ILE A 60 9.95 2.42 -21.85
CA ILE A 60 10.18 3.33 -20.73
C ILE A 60 11.24 2.74 -19.80
N THR A 61 12.47 3.23 -19.91
CA THR A 61 13.59 2.77 -19.08
C THR A 61 13.96 3.74 -17.96
N ALA A 62 13.63 5.03 -18.12
CA ALA A 62 13.94 6.07 -17.15
C ALA A 62 12.88 6.18 -16.03
N ALA A 63 13.34 6.34 -14.78
CA ALA A 63 12.46 6.46 -13.63
C ALA A 63 11.55 7.71 -13.67
N VAL A 64 12.06 8.83 -14.18
CA VAL A 64 11.26 10.06 -14.36
C VAL A 64 10.12 9.86 -15.36
N SER A 65 10.35 9.09 -16.42
CA SER A 65 9.31 8.75 -17.41
C SER A 65 8.23 7.85 -16.80
N TRP A 66 8.62 6.92 -15.91
CA TRP A 66 7.65 6.16 -15.11
C TRP A 66 6.87 7.03 -14.14
N ALA A 67 7.51 8.01 -13.49
CA ALA A 67 6.83 8.94 -12.61
C ALA A 67 5.72 9.69 -13.35
N HIS A 68 6.02 10.24 -14.53
CA HIS A 68 5.02 10.86 -15.41
C HIS A 68 3.90 9.90 -15.83
N ARG A 69 4.25 8.64 -16.16
CA ARG A 69 3.28 7.62 -16.56
C ARG A 69 2.31 7.25 -15.45
N PHE A 70 2.78 7.18 -14.20
CA PHE A 70 1.95 6.81 -13.05
C PHE A 70 1.11 7.98 -12.55
N SER A 71 1.63 9.20 -12.66
CA SER A 71 0.97 10.41 -12.19
C SER A 71 0.07 11.06 -13.23
N ALA A 72 -0.27 10.42 -14.35
CA ALA A 72 -1.01 11.07 -15.42
C ALA A 72 -2.33 11.68 -14.89
N GLY A 73 -2.37 13.02 -14.79
CA GLY A 73 -3.50 13.79 -14.22
C GLY A 73 -3.46 14.02 -12.71
N TRP A 74 -2.39 13.60 -12.01
CA TRP A 74 -2.22 13.81 -10.57
C TRP A 74 -1.48 15.13 -10.32
N PRO A 75 -1.76 15.83 -9.21
CA PRO A 75 -1.19 17.15 -8.96
C PRO A 75 0.33 17.14 -8.73
N ARG A 76 0.93 15.97 -8.45
CA ARG A 76 2.36 15.81 -8.20
C ARG A 76 2.88 14.47 -8.71
N LEU A 77 4.14 14.47 -9.16
CA LEU A 77 4.86 13.28 -9.60
C LEU A 77 5.39 12.50 -8.38
N PRO A 78 5.39 11.15 -8.41
CA PRO A 78 6.15 10.38 -7.45
C PRO A 78 7.66 10.54 -7.70
N GLY A 79 8.45 10.46 -6.63
CA GLY A 79 9.91 10.50 -6.70
C GLY A 79 10.53 9.12 -6.53
N VAL A 80 11.72 8.91 -7.08
CA VAL A 80 12.53 7.72 -6.74
C VAL A 80 12.93 7.81 -5.28
N ARG A 81 12.73 6.72 -4.53
CA ARG A 81 13.17 6.63 -3.14
C ARG A 81 13.80 5.27 -2.90
N ASN A 82 14.94 5.25 -2.21
CA ASN A 82 15.48 4.04 -1.64
C ASN A 82 14.80 3.82 -0.29
N LEU A 83 14.13 2.68 -0.14
CA LEU A 83 13.57 2.29 1.15
C LEU A 83 14.66 1.68 2.04
N PRO A 84 14.51 1.70 3.37
CA PRO A 84 15.30 0.86 4.24
C PRO A 84 15.29 -0.61 3.77
N PRO A 85 16.42 -1.35 3.82
CA PRO A 85 16.51 -2.70 3.25
C PRO A 85 15.47 -3.69 3.79
N TYR A 86 15.03 -3.51 5.03
CA TYR A 86 14.04 -4.36 5.70
C TYR A 86 12.61 -4.15 5.20
N SER A 87 12.29 -2.98 4.62
CA SER A 87 10.91 -2.58 4.25
C SER A 87 10.22 -3.51 3.25
N LEU A 88 11.00 -4.08 2.32
CA LEU A 88 10.51 -5.01 1.29
C LEU A 88 10.87 -6.47 1.59
N THR A 89 11.41 -6.74 2.78
CA THR A 89 11.82 -8.07 3.23
C THR A 89 11.13 -8.41 4.55
N THR A 90 11.74 -8.10 5.68
CA THR A 90 11.22 -8.37 7.03
C THR A 90 9.91 -7.63 7.30
N ASP A 91 9.84 -6.35 6.97
CA ASP A 91 8.69 -5.48 7.25
C ASP A 91 7.73 -5.34 6.05
N LEU A 92 7.75 -6.33 5.17
CA LEU A 92 6.76 -6.46 4.11
C LEU A 92 5.60 -7.32 4.59
N VAL A 93 4.44 -6.69 4.79
CA VAL A 93 3.24 -7.40 5.25
C VAL A 93 2.76 -8.40 4.19
N LEU A 94 2.86 -9.68 4.50
CA LEU A 94 2.36 -10.78 3.65
C LEU A 94 1.07 -11.40 4.16
N ASP A 95 0.81 -11.31 5.47
CA ASP A 95 -0.44 -11.80 6.05
C ASP A 95 -1.64 -11.11 5.41
N TRP A 96 -2.73 -11.86 5.28
CA TRP A 96 -3.97 -11.39 4.67
C TRP A 96 -5.18 -12.08 5.30
N PRO A 97 -6.33 -11.41 5.47
CA PRO A 97 -6.56 -9.96 5.26
C PRO A 97 -6.05 -9.09 6.43
N GLY A 98 -5.81 -9.72 7.58
CA GLY A 98 -5.31 -9.09 8.79
C GLY A 98 -3.78 -9.04 8.85
N ALA A 99 -3.24 -8.09 9.61
CA ALA A 99 -1.83 -8.06 10.00
C ALA A 99 -1.68 -7.19 11.26
N GLU A 100 -0.60 -7.39 12.00
CA GLU A 100 -0.19 -6.52 13.10
C GLU A 100 1.14 -5.86 12.74
N LEU A 101 1.17 -4.52 12.76
CA LEU A 101 2.38 -3.74 12.58
C LEU A 101 3.02 -3.54 13.94
N ASP A 102 4.32 -3.81 14.05
CA ASP A 102 5.10 -3.54 15.24
C ASP A 102 5.67 -2.12 15.17
N TRP A 103 5.25 -1.24 16.07
CA TRP A 103 5.70 0.15 16.18
C TRP A 103 6.83 0.32 17.21
N LEU A 104 7.47 -0.76 17.65
CA LEU A 104 8.63 -0.68 18.54
C LEU A 104 9.85 -0.08 17.84
N GLY A 105 10.65 0.71 18.57
CA GLY A 105 11.90 1.31 18.09
C GLY A 105 11.73 2.70 17.46
N ASP A 106 12.50 2.98 16.40
CA ASP A 106 12.55 4.28 15.68
C ASP A 106 11.43 4.44 14.63
N GLY A 107 10.40 3.59 14.70
CA GLY A 107 9.31 3.52 13.73
C GLY A 107 9.31 2.24 12.89
N TRP A 108 8.19 1.93 12.24
CA TRP A 108 8.01 0.67 11.51
C TRP A 108 8.67 0.69 10.14
N ASN A 109 8.43 1.75 9.34
CA ASN A 109 9.00 1.89 8.00
C ASN A 109 8.85 0.61 7.15
N GLY A 110 7.69 -0.02 7.20
CA GLY A 110 7.40 -1.22 6.41
C GLY A 110 6.48 -0.94 5.23
N VAL A 111 6.20 -1.97 4.45
CA VAL A 111 5.33 -1.89 3.28
C VAL A 111 4.07 -2.74 3.49
N VAL A 112 2.90 -2.12 3.33
CA VAL A 112 1.59 -2.77 3.35
C VAL A 112 1.03 -2.90 1.93
N PRO A 113 1.00 -4.11 1.35
CA PRO A 113 0.18 -4.42 0.19
C PRO A 113 -1.32 -4.29 0.49
N LEU A 114 -2.02 -3.47 -0.31
CA LEU A 114 -3.48 -3.31 -0.21
C LEU A 114 -4.29 -4.47 -0.83
N ARG A 115 -3.62 -5.45 -1.43
CA ARG A 115 -4.18 -6.69 -1.99
C ARG A 115 -3.14 -7.81 -1.83
N PRO A 116 -3.57 -9.10 -1.79
CA PRO A 116 -2.63 -10.21 -1.75
C PRO A 116 -1.64 -10.13 -2.91
N LEU A 117 -0.38 -10.52 -2.66
CA LEU A 117 0.56 -10.73 -3.74
C LEU A 117 0.12 -11.97 -4.52
N PRO A 118 0.00 -11.90 -5.86
CA PRO A 118 -0.30 -13.07 -6.67
C PRO A 118 0.82 -14.12 -6.55
N THR A 119 0.49 -15.38 -6.83
CA THR A 119 1.48 -16.46 -6.82
C THR A 119 2.49 -16.28 -7.96
N PRO A 120 3.71 -16.83 -7.84
CA PRO A 120 4.71 -16.82 -8.92
C PRO A 120 4.23 -17.46 -10.24
N ASP A 121 3.18 -18.30 -10.17
CA ASP A 121 2.64 -19.02 -11.31
C ASP A 121 1.59 -18.26 -12.13
N ASP A 122 1.07 -17.15 -11.60
CA ASP A 122 0.15 -16.27 -12.31
C ASP A 122 0.78 -15.78 -13.62
N GLY A 123 0.03 -15.86 -14.73
CA GLY A 123 0.52 -15.48 -16.05
C GLY A 123 1.06 -14.05 -16.11
N ARG A 124 0.47 -13.12 -15.34
CA ARG A 124 0.95 -11.75 -15.26
C ARG A 124 2.27 -11.65 -14.48
N VAL A 125 2.45 -12.46 -13.44
CA VAL A 125 3.71 -12.51 -12.69
C VAL A 125 4.81 -13.12 -13.56
N LYS A 126 4.55 -14.21 -14.27
CA LYS A 126 5.50 -14.80 -15.24
C LYS A 126 5.98 -13.79 -16.29
N ALA A 127 5.07 -12.99 -16.84
CA ALA A 127 5.43 -11.94 -17.78
C ALA A 127 6.34 -10.86 -17.16
N TYR A 128 6.08 -10.45 -15.91
CA TYR A 128 6.94 -9.50 -15.20
C TYR A 128 8.26 -10.10 -14.74
N ARG A 129 8.33 -11.41 -14.43
CA ARG A 129 9.59 -12.11 -14.12
C ARG A 129 10.56 -12.06 -15.30
N LYS A 130 10.05 -12.27 -16.52
CA LYS A 130 10.84 -12.09 -17.75
C LYS A 130 11.39 -10.66 -17.85
N LEU A 131 10.54 -9.65 -17.65
CA LEU A 131 10.99 -8.26 -17.67
C LEU A 131 12.00 -7.95 -16.55
N ALA A 132 11.87 -8.57 -15.37
CA ALA A 132 12.83 -8.42 -14.28
C ALA A 132 14.20 -9.00 -14.62
N GLY A 133 14.25 -10.20 -15.20
CA GLY A 133 15.49 -10.79 -15.70
C GLY A 133 16.18 -9.95 -16.77
N ASP A 134 15.39 -9.23 -17.60
CA ASP A 134 15.91 -8.30 -18.61
C ASP A 134 16.32 -6.92 -18.04
N GLY A 135 16.14 -6.66 -16.73
CA GLY A 135 16.40 -5.36 -16.12
C GLY A 135 15.38 -4.27 -16.47
N LEU A 136 14.19 -4.66 -16.93
CA LEU A 136 13.13 -3.79 -17.45
C LEU A 136 11.86 -3.79 -16.59
N LEU A 137 11.96 -4.25 -15.34
CA LEU A 137 10.80 -4.30 -14.45
C LEU A 137 10.30 -2.88 -14.13
N PRO A 138 9.03 -2.54 -14.43
CA PRO A 138 8.49 -1.24 -14.10
C PRO A 138 8.46 -1.00 -12.57
N PRO A 139 8.72 0.23 -12.08
CA PRO A 139 8.89 0.48 -10.65
C PRO A 139 7.59 0.32 -9.85
N LEU A 140 7.69 -0.11 -8.59
CA LEU A 140 6.56 -0.13 -7.68
C LEU A 140 6.10 1.30 -7.38
N LEU A 141 4.79 1.49 -7.17
CA LEU A 141 4.25 2.78 -6.72
C LEU A 141 3.76 2.66 -5.28
N LEU A 142 4.36 3.49 -4.44
CA LEU A 142 4.12 3.53 -3.01
C LEU A 142 3.54 4.87 -2.59
N TRP A 143 2.74 4.87 -1.54
CA TRP A 143 2.25 6.06 -0.90
C TRP A 143 2.64 6.07 0.58
N TRP A 144 3.37 7.10 1.01
CA TRP A 144 3.70 7.29 2.42
C TRP A 144 2.44 7.57 3.24
N ALA A 145 2.29 6.80 4.32
CA ALA A 145 1.19 6.91 5.27
C ALA A 145 1.78 7.16 6.67
N SER A 146 1.96 8.43 7.04
CA SER A 146 2.53 8.80 8.34
C SER A 146 1.71 8.29 9.53
N ASN A 147 0.44 7.97 9.30
CA ASN A 147 -0.49 7.42 10.27
C ASN A 147 -0.28 5.91 10.52
N LEU A 148 0.44 5.23 9.63
CA LEU A 148 0.94 3.86 9.80
C LEU A 148 2.44 3.81 10.07
N ASP A 149 3.12 4.95 9.88
CA ASP A 149 4.57 5.05 9.87
C ASP A 149 5.20 4.06 8.86
N GLY A 150 4.69 4.09 7.64
CA GLY A 150 5.10 3.15 6.59
C GLY A 150 4.48 3.47 5.23
N TRP A 151 4.69 2.58 4.26
CA TRP A 151 4.24 2.74 2.88
C TRP A 151 3.08 1.82 2.53
N LEU A 152 2.11 2.35 1.81
CA LEU A 152 1.09 1.56 1.13
C LEU A 152 1.56 1.24 -0.29
N LEU A 153 1.58 -0.04 -0.66
CA LEU A 153 1.76 -0.46 -2.04
C LEU A 153 0.43 -0.31 -2.79
N ILE A 154 0.34 0.76 -3.58
CA ILE A 154 -0.86 1.16 -4.33
C ILE A 154 -0.80 0.70 -5.80
N ASP A 155 0.37 0.41 -6.35
CA ASP A 155 0.47 -0.26 -7.64
C ASP A 155 1.75 -1.09 -7.74
N GLY A 156 1.66 -2.23 -8.42
CA GLY A 156 2.80 -3.11 -8.65
C GLY A 156 2.83 -4.41 -7.86
N HIS A 157 1.72 -4.89 -7.29
CA HIS A 157 1.66 -6.17 -6.57
C HIS A 157 2.22 -7.36 -7.37
N SER A 158 1.85 -7.50 -8.65
CA SER A 158 2.42 -8.55 -9.52
C SER A 158 3.90 -8.33 -9.84
N ARG A 159 4.37 -7.07 -9.83
CA ARG A 159 5.77 -6.73 -10.08
C ARG A 159 6.63 -6.98 -8.84
N LEU A 160 6.10 -6.70 -7.66
CA LEU A 160 6.72 -7.09 -6.39
C LEU A 160 6.79 -8.61 -6.28
N ALA A 161 5.72 -9.33 -6.61
CA ALA A 161 5.74 -10.80 -6.65
C ALA A 161 6.80 -11.33 -7.63
N ALA A 162 6.92 -10.73 -8.81
CA ALA A 162 7.95 -11.10 -9.79
C ALA A 162 9.38 -10.82 -9.29
N ALA A 163 9.62 -9.62 -8.76
CA ALA A 163 10.91 -9.24 -8.18
C ALA A 163 11.34 -10.19 -7.05
N ARG A 164 10.40 -10.54 -6.17
CA ARG A 164 10.64 -11.51 -5.09
C ARG A 164 10.94 -12.92 -5.62
N ALA A 165 10.23 -13.37 -6.65
CA ALA A 165 10.48 -14.69 -7.26
C ALA A 165 11.86 -14.77 -7.93
N GLU A 166 12.38 -13.64 -8.44
CA GLU A 166 13.71 -13.56 -9.05
C GLU A 166 14.81 -13.16 -8.05
N GLY A 167 14.47 -12.86 -6.79
CA GLY A 167 15.44 -12.38 -5.79
C GLY A 167 16.05 -11.01 -6.10
N LEU A 168 15.35 -10.17 -6.88
CA LEU A 168 15.84 -8.88 -7.35
C LEU A 168 15.21 -7.73 -6.54
N PRO A 169 15.98 -6.67 -6.20
CA PRO A 169 15.42 -5.48 -5.57
C PRO A 169 14.62 -4.66 -6.60
N PRO A 170 13.32 -4.41 -6.38
CA PRO A 170 12.54 -3.60 -7.31
C PRO A 170 12.83 -2.10 -7.11
N VAL A 171 12.78 -1.32 -8.18
CA VAL A 171 12.79 0.14 -8.09
C VAL A 171 11.46 0.64 -7.49
N THR A 172 11.53 1.61 -6.58
CA THR A 172 10.36 2.19 -5.90
C THR A 172 10.19 3.66 -6.24
N LEU A 173 8.98 4.02 -6.65
CA LEU A 173 8.50 5.39 -6.77
C LEU A 173 7.54 5.69 -5.62
N VAL A 174 7.81 6.75 -4.86
CA VAL A 174 7.04 7.13 -3.67
C VAL A 174 6.31 8.45 -3.93
N LEU A 175 5.01 8.47 -3.62
CA LEU A 175 4.24 9.70 -3.48
C LEU A 175 4.48 10.28 -2.08
N THR A 176 5.23 11.37 -2.01
CA THR A 176 5.42 12.13 -0.76
C THR A 176 5.34 13.64 -1.00
N ARG A 177 4.98 14.37 0.06
CA ARG A 177 5.01 15.85 0.13
C ARG A 177 6.31 16.31 0.79
N ASP A 178 6.76 15.55 1.79
CA ASP A 178 8.01 15.52 2.55
C ASP A 178 7.86 14.35 3.57
N GLU A 179 8.91 13.72 4.10
CA GLU A 179 8.75 12.59 5.05
C GLU A 179 8.02 13.01 6.34
N ASP A 180 8.19 14.28 6.73
CA ASP A 180 7.53 14.90 7.89
C ASP A 180 6.08 15.33 7.62
N ALA A 181 5.64 15.31 6.36
CA ALA A 181 4.31 15.77 6.01
C ALA A 181 3.26 14.75 6.44
N ARG A 182 2.49 15.11 7.48
CA ARG A 182 1.40 14.27 7.99
C ARG A 182 0.41 13.90 6.90
N THR A 183 0.04 12.63 6.87
CA THR A 183 -1.07 12.14 6.09
C THR A 183 -2.36 12.77 6.58
N GLU A 184 -2.97 13.58 5.72
CA GLU A 184 -4.23 14.26 6.01
C GLU A 184 -5.37 13.22 6.11
N GLY A 185 -6.10 13.27 7.23
CA GLY A 185 -7.28 12.45 7.48
C GLY A 185 -8.49 13.32 7.80
N ARG A 186 -9.65 12.93 7.28
CA ARG A 186 -10.92 13.59 7.56
C ARG A 186 -11.59 12.94 8.77
N PRO A 187 -12.42 13.64 9.56
CA PRO A 187 -13.23 12.97 10.57
C PRO A 187 -14.21 11.98 9.92
N LEU A 188 -14.26 10.74 10.42
CA LEU A 188 -15.29 9.78 10.06
C LEU A 188 -16.62 10.23 10.67
N ARG A 189 -17.63 10.48 9.82
CA ARG A 189 -18.99 10.79 10.31
C ARG A 189 -19.53 9.59 11.10
N GLY A 190 -20.09 9.84 12.28
CA GLY A 190 -20.52 8.77 13.21
C GLY A 190 -19.38 8.20 14.08
N GLY A 191 -18.13 8.66 13.88
CA GLY A 191 -17.01 8.40 14.77
C GLY A 191 -16.72 6.90 14.98
N THR A 192 -16.37 6.54 16.21
CA THR A 192 -15.96 5.18 16.58
C THR A 192 -17.06 4.14 16.35
N ALA A 193 -18.32 4.48 16.60
CA ALA A 193 -19.44 3.56 16.41
C ALA A 193 -19.60 3.18 14.93
N GLU A 194 -19.51 4.17 14.03
CA GLU A 194 -19.56 3.93 12.59
C GLU A 194 -18.35 3.11 12.12
N TRP A 195 -17.15 3.42 12.64
CA TRP A 195 -15.96 2.66 12.30
C TRP A 195 -16.12 1.18 12.66
N ASN A 196 -16.59 0.89 13.88
CA ASN A 196 -16.79 -0.48 14.37
C ASN A 196 -17.82 -1.22 13.51
N ARG A 197 -18.93 -0.55 13.14
CA ARG A 197 -19.95 -1.11 12.26
C ARG A 197 -19.38 -1.48 10.89
N LEU A 198 -18.69 -0.55 10.22
CA LEU A 198 -18.08 -0.79 8.92
C LEU A 198 -17.00 -1.88 8.96
N ALA A 199 -16.20 -1.92 10.03
CA ALA A 199 -15.16 -2.92 10.23
C ALA A 199 -15.78 -4.32 10.40
N ALA A 200 -16.84 -4.44 11.19
CA ALA A 200 -17.56 -5.70 11.39
C ALA A 200 -18.23 -6.20 10.09
N GLU A 201 -18.84 -5.31 9.31
CA GLU A 201 -19.43 -5.63 8.00
C GLU A 201 -18.37 -6.07 6.96
N SER A 202 -17.14 -5.58 7.11
CA SER A 202 -16.03 -5.88 6.19
C SER A 202 -15.17 -7.06 6.64
N ALA A 203 -15.35 -7.54 7.88
CA ALA A 203 -14.63 -8.69 8.41
C ALA A 203 -15.23 -10.00 7.84
N PRO A 204 -14.41 -10.99 7.45
CA PRO A 204 -14.94 -12.31 7.11
C PRO A 204 -15.69 -12.88 8.31
N ALA A 205 -16.87 -13.48 8.07
CA ALA A 205 -17.69 -14.09 9.10
C ALA A 205 -16.84 -15.06 9.95
N GLY A 206 -16.70 -14.79 11.25
CA GLY A 206 -15.96 -15.64 12.20
C GLY A 206 -14.78 -15.02 12.96
N ARG A 207 -14.48 -13.72 12.80
CA ARG A 207 -13.49 -12.99 13.65
C ARG A 207 -14.03 -11.68 14.22
N SER A 208 -15.28 -11.66 14.66
CA SER A 208 -15.91 -10.47 15.27
C SER A 208 -15.20 -10.00 16.55
N ASP A 209 -14.58 -10.94 17.27
CA ASP A 209 -14.13 -10.70 18.64
C ASP A 209 -12.75 -10.02 18.72
N ASP A 210 -12.02 -9.96 17.60
CA ASP A 210 -10.67 -9.34 17.53
C ASP A 210 -10.68 -7.82 17.30
N TRP A 211 -11.86 -7.25 16.96
CA TRP A 211 -12.00 -5.85 16.53
C TRP A 211 -12.78 -4.96 17.51
N SER A 212 -13.36 -5.55 18.57
CA SER A 212 -14.15 -4.88 19.61
C SER A 212 -13.31 -3.91 20.45
#